data_AF-A0A8K1CWJ3-F1
#
_entry.id   AF-A0A8K1CWJ3-F1
#
_cell.length_a   1.000
_cell.length_b   1.000
_cell.length_c   1.000
_cell.angle_alpha   90.00
_cell.angle_beta   90.00
_cell.angle_gamma   90.00
#
_symmetry.space_group_name_H-M   'P 1'
#
loop_
_entity.id
_entity.type
_entity.pdbx_description
1 polymer ?
#
loop_
_entity_poly.entity_id
_entity_poly.type
_entity_poly.pdbx_seq_one_letter_code
_entity_poly.pdbx_strand_id
1 'polypeptide(L)'
;MQRTGARGGRTITKAILDINDAPIIFFSKYPDMTIINKAILYVRKNEQTSNLRVVHMYNDDVDGGVESGASMETRKEFENIIALFGHIYPKLKIDFVSLYGLFEPATVKWVSETMHVPTNLMFIAQPGDKSCA
;
A
#
# COMPACT_ATOMS: atom_id res chain seq x y z
N MET A 1 -25.95 -38.81 28.09
CA MET A 1 -25.46 -37.44 28.33
C MET A 1 -24.13 -37.25 27.62
N GLN A 2 -24.08 -36.43 26.56
CA GLN A 2 -22.88 -35.67 26.16
C GLN A 2 -23.29 -34.68 25.07
N ARG A 3 -23.41 -33.41 25.46
CA ARG A 3 -23.45 -32.25 24.58
C ARG A 3 -22.10 -31.56 24.73
N THR A 4 -21.34 -31.38 23.64
CA THR A 4 -20.21 -30.44 23.51
C THR A 4 -19.84 -30.43 22.03
N GLY A 5 -19.70 -29.34 21.27
CA GLY A 5 -19.61 -27.91 21.51
C GLY A 5 -18.79 -27.36 20.34
N ALA A 6 -19.36 -26.46 19.53
CA ALA A 6 -18.86 -26.10 18.20
C ALA A 6 -17.39 -25.62 18.19
N ARG A 7 -16.54 -26.30 17.38
CA ARG A 7 -15.15 -25.90 17.07
C ARG A 7 -15.03 -24.73 16.08
N GLY A 8 -16.13 -24.15 15.62
CA GLY A 8 -16.15 -23.15 14.55
C GLY A 8 -15.62 -21.76 14.91
N GLY A 9 -15.70 -21.34 16.18
CA GLY A 9 -15.40 -19.95 16.55
C GLY A 9 -13.93 -19.53 16.41
N ARG A 10 -12.99 -20.40 16.81
CA ARG A 10 -11.55 -20.04 16.86
C ARG A 10 -10.88 -19.97 15.48
N THR A 11 -11.29 -20.83 14.55
CA THR A 11 -10.74 -20.87 13.19
C THR A 11 -11.22 -19.67 12.36
N ILE A 12 -12.48 -19.27 12.52
CA ILE A 12 -13.04 -18.10 11.85
C ILE A 12 -12.37 -16.82 12.36
N THR A 13 -12.18 -16.67 13.68
CA THR A 13 -11.48 -15.50 14.24
C THR A 13 -10.04 -15.41 13.74
N LYS A 14 -9.31 -16.53 13.67
CA LYS A 14 -7.93 -16.52 13.15
C LYS A 14 -7.88 -16.15 11.67
N ALA A 15 -8.75 -16.72 10.84
CA ALA A 15 -8.86 -16.33 9.43
C ALA A 15 -9.20 -14.84 9.25
N ILE A 16 -10.11 -14.29 10.08
CA ILE A 16 -10.44 -12.85 10.07
C ILE A 16 -9.23 -11.99 10.46
N LEU A 17 -8.46 -12.40 11.46
CA LEU A 17 -7.25 -11.68 11.87
C LEU A 17 -6.18 -11.73 10.78
N ASP A 18 -5.97 -12.89 10.15
CA ASP A 18 -5.03 -13.06 9.05
C ASP A 18 -5.46 -12.26 7.80
N ILE A 19 -6.77 -12.14 7.53
CA ILE A 19 -7.32 -11.28 6.47
C ILE A 19 -7.09 -9.79 6.77
N ASN A 20 -7.27 -9.37 8.03
CA ASN A 20 -7.12 -7.96 8.42
C ASN A 20 -5.65 -7.50 8.48
N ASP A 21 -4.69 -8.42 8.56
CA ASP A 21 -3.26 -8.10 8.63
C ASP A 21 -2.60 -7.98 7.24
N ALA A 22 -3.24 -8.54 6.20
CA ALA A 22 -2.74 -8.47 4.83
C ALA A 22 -2.63 -7.00 4.36
N PRO A 23 -1.43 -6.52 4.00
CA PRO A 23 -1.26 -5.14 3.56
C PRO A 23 -1.88 -4.92 2.18
N ILE A 24 -2.51 -3.77 2.01
CA ILE A 24 -2.89 -3.26 0.70
C ILE A 24 -1.76 -2.39 0.15
N ILE A 25 -1.47 -2.54 -1.14
CA ILE A 25 -0.40 -1.80 -1.82
C ILE A 25 -1.00 -0.69 -2.67
N PHE A 26 -0.50 0.52 -2.46
CA PHE A 26 -0.81 1.68 -3.29
C PHE A 26 0.43 2.13 -4.06
N PHE A 27 0.38 2.11 -5.37
CA PHE A 27 1.46 2.59 -6.23
C PHE A 27 1.31 4.09 -6.47
N SER A 28 2.33 4.88 -6.12
CA SER A 28 2.36 6.31 -6.40
C SER A 28 3.60 6.71 -7.20
N LYS A 29 3.36 7.48 -8.27
CA LYS A 29 4.44 8.04 -9.08
C LYS A 29 5.10 9.25 -8.41
N TYR A 30 4.34 10.06 -7.67
CA TYR A 30 4.81 11.31 -7.07
C TYR A 30 4.42 11.40 -5.58
N PRO A 31 5.21 12.11 -4.76
CA PRO A 31 4.90 12.36 -3.34
C PRO A 31 3.81 13.45 -3.21
N ASP A 32 2.61 13.17 -3.72
CA ASP A 32 1.48 14.09 -3.67
C ASP A 32 0.58 13.78 -2.46
N MET A 33 0.50 14.73 -1.52
CA MET A 33 -0.31 14.60 -0.31
C MET A 33 -1.81 14.37 -0.60
N THR A 34 -2.34 14.99 -1.65
CA THR A 34 -3.76 14.87 -2.02
C THR A 34 -4.05 13.47 -2.54
N ILE A 35 -3.20 12.94 -3.41
CA ILE A 35 -3.32 11.58 -3.96
C ILE A 35 -3.20 10.55 -2.82
N ILE A 36 -2.20 10.69 -1.95
CA ILE A 36 -2.00 9.78 -0.82
C ILE A 36 -3.15 9.88 0.19
N ASN A 37 -3.68 11.09 0.46
CA ASN A 37 -4.83 11.25 1.33
C ASN A 37 -6.08 10.55 0.76
N LYS A 38 -6.33 10.69 -0.55
CA LYS A 38 -7.41 9.95 -1.21
C LYS A 38 -7.17 8.44 -1.06
N ALA A 39 -5.95 7.95 -1.32
CA ALA A 39 -5.51 6.56 -1.11
C ALA A 39 -5.94 6.05 0.28
N ILE A 40 -5.57 6.79 1.32
CA ILE A 40 -5.90 6.47 2.72
C ILE A 40 -7.41 6.46 2.97
N LEU A 41 -8.14 7.46 2.51
CA LEU A 41 -9.59 7.57 2.76
C LEU A 41 -10.37 6.42 2.14
N TYR A 42 -9.98 5.93 0.97
CA TYR A 42 -10.59 4.76 0.36
C TYR A 42 -10.32 3.48 1.14
N VAL A 43 -9.05 3.23 1.51
CA VAL A 43 -8.69 2.04 2.30
C VAL A 43 -9.50 2.04 3.59
N ARG A 44 -9.56 3.18 4.28
CA ARG A 44 -10.34 3.32 5.52
C ARG A 44 -11.84 3.12 5.35
N LYS A 45 -12.41 3.43 4.17
CA LYS A 45 -13.85 3.40 3.92
C LYS A 45 -14.33 2.07 3.34
N ASN A 46 -13.52 1.44 2.49
CA ASN A 46 -13.97 0.34 1.64
C ASN A 46 -13.25 -0.97 1.94
N GLU A 47 -12.09 -0.93 2.59
CA GLU A 47 -11.26 -2.11 2.83
C GLU A 47 -11.30 -2.54 4.30
N GLN A 48 -11.18 -3.84 4.55
CA GLN A 48 -11.20 -4.40 5.91
C GLN A 48 -9.81 -4.45 6.56
N THR A 49 -8.75 -4.05 5.84
CA THR A 49 -7.37 -4.03 6.37
C THR A 49 -7.06 -2.73 7.11
N SER A 50 -6.13 -2.82 8.06
CA SER A 50 -5.54 -1.67 8.74
C SER A 50 -4.08 -1.40 8.32
N ASN A 51 -3.62 -2.01 7.22
CA ASN A 51 -2.24 -1.90 6.77
C ASN A 51 -2.18 -1.44 5.30
N LEU A 52 -1.60 -0.26 5.09
CA LEU A 52 -1.39 0.36 3.79
C LEU A 52 0.12 0.48 3.52
N ARG A 53 0.57 0.04 2.36
CA ARG A 53 1.95 0.22 1.90
C ARG A 53 1.97 1.06 0.64
N VAL A 54 2.61 2.22 0.71
CA VAL A 54 2.83 3.08 -0.44
C VAL A 54 4.13 2.66 -1.12
N VAL A 55 4.04 2.28 -2.39
CA VAL A 55 5.17 1.85 -3.20
C VAL A 55 5.45 2.90 -4.26
N HIS A 56 6.67 3.42 -4.27
CA HIS A 56 7.17 4.30 -5.31
C HIS A 56 8.22 3.56 -6.14
N MET A 57 8.04 3.56 -7.46
CA MET A 57 9.02 3.02 -8.39
C MET A 57 9.80 4.17 -8.99
N TYR A 58 11.13 4.10 -8.90
CA TYR A 58 12.03 5.09 -9.48
C TYR A 58 12.98 4.41 -10.46
N ASN A 59 13.32 5.13 -11.53
CA ASN A 59 14.33 4.70 -12.48
C ASN A 59 15.23 5.88 -12.83
N ASP A 60 16.53 5.71 -12.66
CA ASP A 60 17.52 6.75 -12.92
C ASP A 60 17.52 7.22 -14.38
N ASP A 61 17.18 6.36 -15.35
CA ASP A 61 17.13 6.76 -16.77
C ASP A 61 15.95 7.69 -17.07
N VAL A 62 14.87 7.61 -16.28
CA VAL A 62 13.60 8.31 -16.54
C VAL A 62 13.42 9.50 -15.61
N ASP A 63 13.89 9.38 -14.36
CA ASP A 63 13.67 10.35 -13.28
C ASP A 63 14.86 11.29 -13.04
N GLY A 64 15.90 11.23 -13.88
CA GLY A 64 16.95 12.26 -13.93
C GLY A 64 18.36 11.87 -13.44
N GLY A 65 18.69 10.59 -13.46
CA GLY A 65 20.03 10.05 -13.22
C GLY A 65 20.46 10.06 -11.76
N VAL A 66 21.22 9.02 -11.35
CA VAL A 66 21.91 8.91 -10.05
C VAL A 66 22.72 10.17 -9.69
N GLU A 67 23.10 10.95 -10.70
CA GLU A 67 23.94 12.14 -10.58
C GLU A 67 23.20 13.39 -10.06
N SER A 68 21.86 13.41 -10.04
CA SER A 68 21.08 14.61 -9.72
C SER A 68 20.54 14.69 -8.29
N GLY A 69 20.66 13.65 -7.46
CA GLY A 69 20.09 13.64 -6.09
C GLY A 69 18.55 13.71 -6.02
N ALA A 70 17.87 13.93 -7.15
CA ALA A 70 16.42 14.08 -7.26
C ALA A 70 15.66 12.85 -6.73
N SER A 71 16.11 11.64 -7.08
CA SER A 71 15.54 10.38 -6.55
C SER A 71 15.63 10.28 -5.03
N MET A 72 16.69 10.85 -4.42
CA MET A 72 16.85 10.85 -2.97
C MET A 72 15.90 11.86 -2.30
N GLU A 73 15.77 13.07 -2.86
CA GLU A 73 14.86 14.09 -2.34
C GLU A 73 13.40 13.63 -2.46
N THR A 74 13.00 13.06 -3.60
CA THR A 74 11.65 12.49 -3.76
C THR A 74 11.37 11.38 -2.75
N ARG A 75 12.33 10.48 -2.50
CA ARG A 75 12.19 9.43 -1.47
C ARG A 75 11.98 10.02 -0.07
N LYS A 76 12.73 11.06 0.26
CA LYS A 76 12.62 11.77 1.54
C LYS A 76 11.28 12.50 1.69
N GLU A 77 10.76 13.09 0.62
CA GLU A 77 9.42 13.69 0.59
C GLU A 77 8.33 12.65 0.88
N PHE A 78 8.40 11.47 0.25
CA PHE A 78 7.51 10.37 0.58
C PHE A 78 7.61 9.97 2.06
N GLU A 79 8.82 9.77 2.59
CA GLU A 79 9.03 9.43 4.00
C GLU A 79 8.38 10.46 4.95
N ASN A 80 8.55 11.75 4.67
CA ASN A 80 7.94 12.83 5.46
C ASN A 80 6.41 12.81 5.40
N ILE A 81 5.84 12.66 4.20
CA ILE A 81 4.37 12.62 4.01
C ILE A 81 3.77 11.41 4.70
N ILE A 82 4.41 10.24 4.58
CA ILE A 82 3.94 9.00 5.19
C ILE A 82 4.05 9.05 6.71
N ALA A 83 5.14 9.62 7.26
CA ALA A 83 5.26 9.86 8.70
C ALA A 83 4.15 10.80 9.21
N LEU A 84 3.88 11.90 8.48
CA LEU A 84 2.79 12.82 8.80
C LEU A 84 1.44 12.10 8.83
N PHE A 85 1.12 11.31 7.80
CA PHE A 85 -0.14 10.57 7.76
C PHE A 85 -0.22 9.46 8.81
N GLY A 86 0.90 8.85 9.19
CA GLY A 86 0.96 7.92 10.32
C GLY A 86 0.52 8.57 11.64
N HIS A 87 0.85 9.85 11.87
CA HIS A 87 0.37 10.61 13.02
C HIS A 87 -1.10 11.02 12.90
N ILE A 88 -1.57 11.37 11.70
CA ILE A 88 -2.96 11.79 11.46
C ILE A 88 -3.93 10.59 11.55
N TYR A 89 -3.48 9.40 11.13
CA TYR A 89 -4.31 8.19 11.03
C TYR A 89 -3.73 7.03 11.86
N PRO A 90 -3.67 7.13 13.20
CA PRO A 90 -2.99 6.14 14.05
C PRO A 90 -3.60 4.72 14.03
N LYS A 91 -4.82 4.57 13.50
CA LYS A 91 -5.50 3.27 13.35
C LYS A 91 -5.17 2.56 12.03
N LEU A 92 -4.48 3.23 11.11
CA LEU A 92 -4.00 2.67 9.86
C LEU A 92 -2.47 2.68 9.91
N LYS A 93 -1.85 1.51 9.85
CA LYS A 93 -0.40 1.40 9.67
C LYS A 93 -0.09 1.79 8.22
N ILE A 94 0.77 2.79 8.05
CA ILE A 94 1.16 3.27 6.73
C ILE A 94 2.68 3.11 6.60
N ASP A 95 3.10 2.23 5.69
CA ASP A 95 4.51 1.98 5.38
C ASP A 95 4.86 2.56 4.00
N PHE A 96 6.14 2.89 3.80
CA PHE A 96 6.66 3.33 2.51
C PHE A 96 7.75 2.39 2.00
N VAL A 97 7.73 2.07 0.71
CA VAL A 97 8.77 1.30 0.02
C VAL A 97 9.12 1.98 -1.30
N SER A 98 10.41 2.18 -1.54
CA SER A 98 10.95 2.62 -2.82
C SER A 98 11.60 1.46 -3.55
N LEU A 99 11.27 1.25 -4.82
CA LEU A 99 11.80 0.17 -5.66
C LEU A 99 12.47 0.75 -6.90
N TYR A 100 13.66 0.25 -7.23
CA TYR A 100 14.34 0.59 -8.46
C TYR A 100 13.75 -0.22 -9.63
N GLY A 101 13.33 0.45 -10.70
CA GLY A 101 12.85 -0.17 -11.93
C GLY A 101 11.67 0.57 -12.57
N LEU A 102 11.20 0.05 -13.70
CA LEU A 102 10.04 0.59 -14.42
C LEU A 102 8.72 0.02 -13.87
N PHE A 103 7.69 0.87 -13.88
CA PHE A 103 6.34 0.45 -13.53
C PHE A 103 5.69 -0.36 -14.67
N GLU A 104 5.91 -1.67 -14.64
CA GLU A 104 5.42 -2.62 -15.64
C GLU A 104 4.62 -3.77 -14.98
N PRO A 105 3.76 -4.48 -15.74
CA PRO A 105 3.01 -5.63 -15.22
C PRO A 105 3.91 -6.72 -14.62
N ALA A 106 5.11 -6.91 -15.17
CA ALA A 106 6.11 -7.83 -14.64
C ALA A 106 6.55 -7.42 -13.23
N THR A 107 6.78 -6.13 -12.99
CA THR A 107 7.17 -5.63 -11.67
C THR A 107 6.02 -5.72 -10.68
N VAL A 108 4.79 -5.43 -11.10
CA VAL A 108 3.61 -5.61 -10.23
C VAL A 108 3.48 -7.06 -9.77
N LYS A 109 3.70 -8.03 -10.69
CA LYS A 109 3.73 -9.45 -10.35
C LYS A 109 4.87 -9.79 -9.40
N TRP A 110 6.07 -9.26 -9.64
CA TRP A 110 7.21 -9.45 -8.75
C TRP A 110 6.96 -8.89 -7.34
N VAL A 111 6.33 -7.72 -7.22
CA VAL A 111 5.92 -7.14 -5.93
C VAL A 111 4.89 -8.04 -5.25
N SER A 112 3.94 -8.61 -5.99
CA SER A 112 2.95 -9.56 -5.48
C SER A 112 3.59 -10.79 -4.85
N GLU A 113 4.53 -11.41 -5.55
CA GLU A 113 5.25 -12.59 -5.08
C GLU A 113 6.17 -12.25 -3.90
N THR A 114 6.91 -11.14 -3.99
CA THR A 114 7.90 -10.74 -2.97
C THR A 114 7.23 -10.33 -1.66
N MET A 115 6.14 -9.56 -1.74
CA MET A 115 5.43 -9.06 -0.54
C MET A 115 4.31 -9.99 -0.08
N HIS A 116 4.06 -11.10 -0.77
CA HIS A 116 2.96 -12.04 -0.49
C HIS A 116 1.58 -11.35 -0.46
N VAL A 117 1.40 -10.33 -1.31
CA VAL A 117 0.15 -9.58 -1.45
C VAL A 117 -0.46 -9.93 -2.81
N PRO A 118 -1.69 -10.45 -2.88
CA PRO A 118 -2.30 -10.76 -4.16
C PRO A 118 -2.60 -9.47 -4.95
N THR A 119 -2.53 -9.54 -6.28
CA THR A 119 -2.64 -8.36 -7.16
C THR A 119 -3.96 -7.59 -7.02
N ASN A 120 -5.04 -8.24 -6.56
CA ASN A 120 -6.32 -7.60 -6.28
C ASN A 120 -6.30 -6.67 -5.05
N LEU A 121 -5.30 -6.78 -4.18
CA LEU A 121 -5.04 -5.87 -3.06
C LEU A 121 -4.01 -4.79 -3.42
N MET A 122 -3.74 -4.61 -4.72
CA MET A 122 -2.88 -3.54 -5.22
C MET A 122 -3.65 -2.60 -6.12
N PHE A 123 -3.39 -1.30 -6.01
CA PHE A 123 -4.04 -0.31 -6.85
C PHE A 123 -3.14 0.90 -7.12
N ILE A 124 -3.44 1.59 -8.22
CA ILE A 124 -2.77 2.83 -8.67
C ILE A 124 -3.75 4.02 -8.58
N ALA A 125 -5.04 3.73 -8.70
CA ALA A 125 -6.12 4.70 -8.65
C ALA A 125 -7.36 4.07 -8.02
N GLN A 126 -8.31 4.91 -7.60
CA GLN A 126 -9.53 4.49 -6.93
C GLN A 126 -10.73 4.54 -7.87
N PRO A 127 -11.71 3.63 -7.72
CA PRO A 127 -12.98 3.73 -8.41
C PRO A 127 -13.68 5.05 -8.03
N GLY A 128 -13.80 5.98 -8.99
CA GLY A 128 -14.48 7.27 -8.81
C GLY A 128 -13.58 8.50 -8.88
N ASP A 129 -12.25 8.34 -8.95
CA ASP A 129 -11.33 9.46 -9.16
C ASP A 129 -11.35 9.86 -10.64
N LYS A 130 -12.03 10.98 -10.97
CA LYS A 130 -12.21 11.47 -12.35
C LYS A 130 -11.02 12.28 -12.89
N SER A 131 -9.82 12.10 -12.36
CA SER A 131 -8.65 12.96 -12.69
C SER A 131 -7.50 12.24 -13.38
N CYS A 132 -7.69 11.00 -13.85
CA CYS A 132 -6.67 10.28 -14.60
C CYS A 132 -7.24 9.77 -15.92
N ALA A 133 -7.25 10.65 -16.93
CA ALA A 133 -7.19 10.33 -18.34
C ALA A 133 -6.13 11.24 -18.97
#